data_AF-A0A842T1K4-F1
#
_entry.id   AF-A0A842T1K4-F1
#
_cell.length_a   1.000
_cell.length_b   1.000
_cell.length_c   1.000
_cell.angle_alpha   90.00
_cell.angle_beta   90.00
_cell.angle_gamma   90.00
#
_symmetry.space_group_name_H-M   'P 1'
#
loop_
_entity.id
_entity.type
_entity.pdbx_description
1 polymer ?
#
loop_
_entity_poly.entity_id
_entity_poly.type
_entity_poly.pdbx_seq_one_letter_code
_entity_poly.pdbx_strand_id
1 'polypeptide(L)'
;MAKKEFTRTSFLFLLGLIVILSIVETSYAYYGEGDCAHEHEIVYIDVPIDLDANIILDGNPTETFWKKESNQKGNLVIKLSERKIGTEIPEIHDLNITFIMNDNYIYILCIWEDFTPEYEDGNFKDGLAFCWNINAPNFSAYYAQNDMNTANMGGGRVDAWRWNYDDLNSRGDVHYVLDDCFDDEGWVNPSEPGRDIQAAYNYSEKDNSYYLEIERKLITGEGFDVQFDEKKTYKFNLAIFNDNQYEDHAISWTYALDLSENNLISGYHVALISFSITLMLTIISIHISKNKIK
;
A
#
# COMPACT_ATOMS: atom_id res chain seq x y z
N MET A 1 -16.63 -54.25 3.02
CA MET A 1 -16.55 -53.08 2.10
C MET A 1 -16.64 -51.75 2.86
N ALA A 2 -17.65 -51.57 3.74
CA ALA A 2 -17.89 -50.31 4.47
C ALA A 2 -16.66 -49.72 5.22
N LYS A 3 -15.82 -50.55 5.85
CA LYS A 3 -14.63 -50.07 6.58
C LYS A 3 -13.59 -49.43 5.66
N LYS A 4 -13.40 -49.98 4.45
CA LYS A 4 -12.40 -49.49 3.48
C LYS A 4 -12.84 -48.16 2.86
N GLU A 5 -14.14 -47.98 2.66
CA GLU A 5 -14.71 -46.72 2.19
C GLU A 5 -14.66 -45.64 3.26
N PHE A 6 -15.03 -45.95 4.51
CA PHE A 6 -14.93 -45.00 5.62
C PHE A 6 -13.51 -44.47 5.82
N THR A 7 -12.49 -45.36 5.75
CA THR A 7 -11.09 -44.96 5.91
C THR A 7 -10.63 -44.03 4.79
N ARG A 8 -11.09 -44.27 3.56
CA ARG A 8 -10.76 -43.44 2.39
C ARG A 8 -11.43 -42.07 2.46
N THR A 9 -12.68 -42.00 2.91
CA THR A 9 -13.40 -40.73 3.05
C THR A 9 -12.79 -39.88 4.17
N SER A 10 -12.46 -40.47 5.31
CA SER A 10 -11.80 -39.75 6.41
C SER A 10 -10.41 -39.24 6.04
N PHE A 11 -9.64 -40.01 5.26
CA PHE A 11 -8.33 -39.56 4.77
C PHE A 11 -8.44 -38.37 3.81
N LEU A 12 -9.41 -38.39 2.89
CA LEU A 12 -9.66 -37.28 1.97
C LEU A 12 -10.16 -36.03 2.70
N PHE A 13 -10.99 -36.19 3.73
CA PHE A 13 -11.44 -35.07 4.56
C PHE A 13 -10.28 -34.45 5.35
N LEU A 14 -9.41 -35.27 5.94
CA LEU A 14 -8.24 -34.79 6.68
C LEU A 14 -7.24 -34.07 5.75
N LEU A 15 -7.03 -34.61 4.54
CA LEU A 15 -6.19 -33.97 3.53
C LEU A 15 -6.80 -32.63 3.08
N GLY A 16 -8.12 -32.57 2.89
CA GLY A 16 -8.82 -31.32 2.57
C GLY A 16 -8.73 -30.30 3.70
N LEU A 17 -8.83 -30.72 4.96
CA LEU A 17 -8.67 -29.85 6.12
C LEU A 17 -7.23 -29.30 6.23
N ILE A 18 -6.22 -30.14 5.98
CA ILE A 18 -4.81 -29.71 5.96
C ILE A 18 -4.57 -28.73 4.82
N VAL A 19 -5.14 -28.98 3.64
CA VAL A 19 -5.04 -28.06 2.49
C VAL A 19 -5.73 -26.73 2.80
N ILE A 20 -6.93 -26.75 3.40
CA ILE A 20 -7.63 -25.53 3.82
C ILE A 20 -6.80 -24.77 4.87
N LEU A 21 -6.28 -25.47 5.89
CA LEU A 21 -5.45 -24.87 6.94
C LEU A 21 -4.08 -24.36 6.42
N SER A 22 -3.55 -24.94 5.34
CA SER A 22 -2.36 -24.43 4.66
C SER A 22 -2.65 -23.30 3.67
N ILE A 23 -3.92 -23.05 3.33
CA ILE A 23 -4.38 -21.91 2.53
C ILE A 23 -4.92 -20.79 3.44
N VAL A 24 -5.07 -21.03 4.75
CA VAL A 24 -5.20 -19.92 5.70
C VAL A 24 -3.85 -19.22 5.74
N GLU A 25 -3.71 -18.23 4.86
CA GLU A 25 -2.68 -17.22 4.90
C GLU A 25 -2.69 -16.61 6.30
N THR A 26 -1.81 -17.12 7.14
CA THR A 26 -1.35 -16.38 8.31
C THR A 26 -0.54 -15.23 7.75
N SER A 27 -1.18 -14.07 7.57
CA SER A 27 -0.51 -12.82 7.25
C SER A 27 0.53 -12.56 8.34
N TYR A 28 1.80 -12.77 8.04
CA TYR A 28 2.89 -12.39 8.93
C TYR A 28 3.54 -11.12 8.40
N ALA A 29 3.67 -10.12 9.27
CA ALA A 29 4.52 -8.97 9.06
C ALA A 29 5.93 -9.33 9.51
N TYR A 30 6.87 -9.42 8.58
CA TYR A 30 8.30 -9.49 8.89
C TYR A 30 9.01 -8.26 8.34
N TYR A 31 9.81 -7.62 9.20
CA TYR A 31 10.76 -6.61 8.76
C TYR A 31 11.79 -7.23 7.82
N GLY A 32 12.14 -6.49 6.76
CA GLY A 32 13.52 -6.44 6.31
C GLY A 32 14.07 -7.59 5.47
N GLU A 33 13.27 -8.53 4.96
CA GLU A 33 13.77 -9.54 4.01
C GLU A 33 13.22 -9.40 2.59
N GLY A 34 12.85 -8.19 2.15
CA GLY A 34 12.30 -8.00 0.80
C GLY A 34 11.02 -8.83 0.55
N ASP A 35 10.42 -9.31 1.64
CA ASP A 35 9.45 -10.42 1.64
C ASP A 35 8.02 -9.94 1.39
N CYS A 36 7.77 -8.63 1.45
CA CYS A 36 6.40 -8.13 1.32
C CYS A 36 5.82 -8.33 -0.08
N ALA A 37 6.60 -8.14 -1.15
CA ALA A 37 6.12 -8.41 -2.50
C ALA A 37 6.05 -9.91 -2.82
N HIS A 38 6.89 -10.74 -2.16
CA HIS A 38 6.93 -12.18 -2.38
C HIS A 38 5.80 -12.91 -1.64
N GLU A 39 5.50 -12.48 -0.42
CA GLU A 39 4.53 -13.13 0.48
C GLU A 39 3.12 -12.52 0.41
N HIS A 40 2.98 -11.22 0.12
CA HIS A 40 1.66 -10.54 0.13
C HIS A 40 1.14 -10.15 -1.26
N GLU A 41 1.88 -10.47 -2.32
CA GLU A 41 1.68 -9.95 -3.69
C GLU A 41 1.62 -8.41 -3.76
N ILE A 42 1.92 -7.83 -4.93
CA ILE A 42 1.74 -6.38 -5.09
C ILE A 42 0.27 -6.12 -5.40
N VAL A 43 -0.40 -5.32 -4.56
CA VAL A 43 -1.75 -4.85 -4.82
C VAL A 43 -1.69 -3.63 -5.74
N TYR A 44 -2.38 -3.73 -6.89
CA TYR A 44 -2.45 -2.68 -7.90
C TYR A 44 -3.72 -1.85 -7.73
N ILE A 45 -3.55 -0.53 -7.77
CA ILE A 45 -4.61 0.46 -7.64
C ILE A 45 -4.80 1.10 -9.03
N ASP A 46 -6.01 0.98 -9.57
CA ASP A 46 -6.43 1.66 -10.79
C ASP A 46 -6.84 3.10 -10.44
N VAL A 47 -6.05 4.07 -10.88
CA VAL A 47 -6.26 5.48 -10.52
C VAL A 47 -7.22 6.12 -11.52
N PRO A 48 -8.43 6.51 -11.11
CA PRO A 48 -9.38 7.16 -11.99
C PRO A 48 -8.87 8.54 -12.42
N ILE A 49 -9.09 8.85 -13.70
CA ILE A 49 -8.86 10.18 -14.26
C ILE A 49 -10.17 10.96 -14.26
N ASP A 50 -10.20 12.10 -13.58
CA ASP A 50 -11.30 13.06 -13.56
C ASP A 50 -10.80 14.41 -14.09
N LEU A 51 -10.99 14.66 -15.39
CA LEU A 51 -10.46 15.85 -16.07
C LEU A 51 -11.06 17.16 -15.54
N ASP A 52 -12.24 17.08 -14.92
CA ASP A 52 -12.92 18.22 -14.31
C ASP A 52 -12.58 18.36 -12.80
N ALA A 53 -11.62 17.58 -12.29
CA ALA A 53 -11.21 17.64 -10.88
C ALA A 53 -10.67 19.02 -10.53
N ASN A 54 -11.33 19.65 -9.55
CA ASN A 54 -10.92 20.88 -8.92
C ASN A 54 -11.27 20.77 -7.43
N ILE A 55 -10.32 20.28 -6.64
CA ILE A 55 -10.51 20.07 -5.21
C ILE A 55 -10.25 21.37 -4.45
N ILE A 56 -10.85 21.49 -3.27
CA ILE A 56 -10.46 22.47 -2.27
C ILE A 56 -9.75 21.67 -1.19
N LEU A 57 -8.45 21.91 -1.00
CA LEU A 57 -7.72 21.30 0.10
C LEU A 57 -8.18 21.92 1.42
N ASP A 58 -8.98 21.20 2.18
CA ASP A 58 -9.49 21.63 3.50
C ASP A 58 -9.63 20.47 4.52
N GLY A 59 -9.22 19.25 4.15
CA GLY A 59 -9.31 18.06 4.98
C GLY A 59 -10.75 17.57 5.16
N ASN A 60 -11.65 17.85 4.22
CA ASN A 60 -13.05 17.44 4.29
C ASN A 60 -13.34 16.22 3.40
N PRO A 61 -13.39 14.99 3.97
CA PRO A 61 -13.63 13.79 3.18
C PRO A 61 -15.08 13.70 2.64
N THR A 62 -15.96 14.63 3.04
CA THR A 62 -17.39 14.54 2.74
C THR A 62 -17.79 15.18 1.41
N GLU A 63 -16.86 15.85 0.74
CA GLU A 63 -17.10 16.53 -0.53
C GLU A 63 -17.60 15.57 -1.61
N THR A 64 -18.40 16.12 -2.53
CA THR A 64 -18.95 15.35 -3.66
C THR A 64 -17.86 14.84 -4.59
N PHE A 65 -16.70 15.51 -4.64
CA PHE A 65 -15.55 15.11 -5.44
C PHE A 65 -15.06 13.71 -5.04
N TRP A 66 -14.79 13.50 -3.75
CA TRP A 66 -14.33 12.21 -3.24
C TRP A 66 -15.39 11.13 -3.45
N LYS A 67 -16.65 11.43 -3.18
CA LYS A 67 -17.77 10.47 -3.20
C LYS A 67 -18.30 10.11 -4.59
N LYS A 68 -17.82 10.76 -5.66
CA LYS A 68 -18.25 10.47 -7.03
C LYS A 68 -17.95 9.01 -7.36
N GLU A 69 -18.92 8.28 -7.90
CA GLU A 69 -18.80 6.83 -8.17
C GLU A 69 -17.59 6.47 -9.03
N SER A 70 -17.25 7.31 -10.03
CA SER A 70 -16.05 7.11 -10.84
C SER A 70 -14.75 7.20 -10.04
N ASN A 71 -14.73 8.04 -9.02
CA ASN A 71 -13.54 8.37 -8.23
C ASN A 71 -13.30 7.35 -7.13
N GLN A 72 -14.35 6.66 -6.70
CA GLN A 72 -14.27 5.55 -5.74
C GLN A 72 -13.51 4.33 -6.26
N LYS A 73 -13.16 4.26 -7.57
CA LYS A 73 -12.30 3.20 -8.11
C LYS A 73 -10.88 3.24 -7.56
N GLY A 74 -10.38 4.44 -7.26
CA GLY A 74 -9.06 4.62 -6.64
C GLY A 74 -9.07 4.45 -5.12
N ASN A 75 -10.22 4.07 -4.54
CA ASN A 75 -10.35 3.84 -3.10
C ASN A 75 -9.88 2.44 -2.71
N LEU A 76 -9.08 2.35 -1.66
CA LEU A 76 -8.60 1.10 -1.09
C LEU A 76 -8.38 1.24 0.42
N VAL A 77 -8.51 0.13 1.15
CA VAL A 77 -8.00 0.00 2.52
C VAL A 77 -6.57 -0.52 2.44
N ILE A 78 -5.61 0.31 2.82
CA ILE A 78 -4.22 -0.10 3.00
C ILE A 78 -4.04 -0.64 4.41
N LYS A 79 -3.44 -1.82 4.52
CA LYS A 79 -3.08 -2.45 5.79
C LYS A 79 -1.67 -2.04 6.16
N LEU A 80 -1.48 -1.61 7.40
CA LEU A 80 -0.19 -1.29 7.97
C LEU A 80 0.06 -2.17 9.19
N SER A 81 1.29 -2.62 9.37
CA SER A 81 1.69 -3.38 10.55
C SER A 81 2.65 -2.57 11.40
N GLU A 82 2.41 -2.58 12.70
CA GLU A 82 3.39 -2.10 13.67
C GLU A 82 4.65 -2.96 13.70
N ARG A 83 5.63 -2.44 14.43
CA ARG A 83 6.83 -3.19 14.73
C ARG A 83 6.55 -4.42 15.58
N LYS A 84 6.93 -5.60 15.08
CA LYS A 84 7.03 -6.78 15.95
C LYS A 84 8.20 -6.61 16.93
N ILE A 85 7.89 -6.37 18.20
CA ILE A 85 8.88 -6.34 19.28
C ILE A 85 8.81 -7.68 20.05
N GLY A 86 9.88 -8.47 19.96
CA GLY A 86 9.95 -9.77 20.66
C GLY A 86 8.96 -10.81 20.11
N THR A 87 8.11 -11.36 20.99
CA THR A 87 7.15 -12.42 20.65
C THR A 87 5.72 -11.92 20.42
N GLU A 88 5.50 -10.61 20.56
CA GLU A 88 4.17 -10.03 20.42
C GLU A 88 3.70 -10.08 18.97
N ILE A 89 2.39 -10.15 18.78
CA ILE A 89 1.77 -10.09 17.45
C ILE A 89 1.59 -8.59 17.17
N PRO A 90 2.16 -8.05 16.09
CA PRO A 90 2.03 -6.63 15.79
C PRO A 90 0.57 -6.28 15.53
N GLU A 91 0.16 -5.08 15.96
CA GLU A 91 -1.15 -4.55 15.63
C GLU A 91 -1.21 -4.18 14.15
N ILE A 92 -2.38 -4.37 13.55
CA ILE A 92 -2.65 -4.01 12.16
C ILE A 92 -3.57 -2.80 12.16
N HIS A 93 -3.11 -1.75 11.49
CA HIS A 93 -3.84 -0.52 11.29
C HIS A 93 -4.41 -0.45 9.87
N ASP A 94 -5.55 0.23 9.76
CA ASP A 94 -6.26 0.41 8.50
C ASP A 94 -6.22 1.88 8.09
N LEU A 95 -5.70 2.15 6.90
CA LEU A 95 -5.76 3.47 6.28
C LEU A 95 -6.63 3.39 5.03
N ASN A 96 -7.75 4.11 5.04
CA ASN A 96 -8.55 4.31 3.83
C ASN A 96 -7.89 5.36 2.97
N ILE A 97 -7.47 5.00 1.76
CA ILE A 97 -6.86 5.90 0.79
C ILE A 97 -7.72 6.02 -0.44
N THR A 98 -7.75 7.19 -1.08
CA THR A 98 -8.36 7.38 -2.39
C THR A 98 -7.42 8.18 -3.28
N PHE A 99 -7.03 7.60 -4.41
CA PHE A 99 -6.24 8.28 -5.45
C PHE A 99 -7.13 8.74 -6.59
N ILE A 100 -6.94 9.97 -7.07
CA ILE A 100 -7.60 10.51 -8.26
C ILE A 100 -6.59 11.37 -9.02
N MET A 101 -6.65 11.38 -10.34
CA MET A 101 -5.78 12.23 -11.16
C MET A 101 -6.57 13.11 -12.13
N ASN A 102 -6.00 14.25 -12.50
CA ASN A 102 -6.37 14.98 -13.72
C ASN A 102 -5.15 15.12 -14.63
N ASP A 103 -5.19 16.02 -15.61
CA ASP A 103 -4.07 16.22 -16.54
C ASP A 103 -2.79 16.78 -15.89
N ASN A 104 -2.89 17.35 -14.69
CA ASN A 104 -1.81 18.12 -14.07
C ASN A 104 -1.45 17.66 -12.65
N TYR A 105 -2.37 17.03 -11.92
CA TYR A 105 -2.21 16.71 -10.50
C TYR A 105 -2.65 15.29 -10.18
N ILE A 106 -2.03 14.73 -9.16
CA ILE A 106 -2.55 13.62 -8.37
C ILE A 106 -3.12 14.18 -7.06
N TYR A 107 -4.29 13.68 -6.72
CA TYR A 107 -5.04 13.99 -5.51
C TYR A 107 -5.13 12.73 -4.66
N ILE A 108 -4.85 12.87 -3.37
CA ILE A 108 -4.88 11.76 -2.43
C ILE A 108 -5.69 12.17 -1.20
N LEU A 109 -6.67 11.36 -0.84
CA LEU A 109 -7.35 11.45 0.45
C LEU A 109 -6.94 10.27 1.31
N CYS A 110 -6.38 10.54 2.49
CA CYS A 110 -6.05 9.55 3.51
C CYS A 110 -6.95 9.74 4.73
N ILE A 111 -7.51 8.63 5.22
CA ILE A 111 -8.32 8.59 6.44
C ILE A 111 -7.88 7.40 7.28
N TRP A 112 -7.45 7.66 8.51
CA TRP A 112 -7.11 6.62 9.47
C TRP A 112 -7.61 7.01 10.86
N GLU A 113 -7.96 5.98 11.63
CA GLU A 113 -8.27 6.13 13.05
C GLU A 113 -6.96 6.25 13.83
N ASP A 114 -6.94 7.17 14.78
CA ASP A 114 -5.84 7.41 15.69
C ASP A 114 -6.33 7.16 17.12
N PHE A 115 -5.91 6.04 17.67
CA PHE A 115 -6.27 5.60 19.02
C PHE A 115 -5.18 5.90 20.04
N THR A 116 -4.21 6.70 19.64
CA THR A 116 -3.01 6.89 20.42
C THR A 116 -3.31 7.83 21.57
N PRO A 117 -2.87 7.50 22.80
CA PRO A 117 -3.10 8.38 23.93
C PRO A 117 -2.25 9.64 23.75
N GLU A 118 -2.86 10.83 23.78
CA GLU A 118 -2.13 12.10 23.80
C GLU A 118 -1.06 12.06 24.91
N TYR A 119 0.23 12.07 24.54
CA TYR A 119 1.31 12.13 25.54
C TYR A 119 1.46 13.58 26.03
N GLU A 120 1.69 13.74 27.34
CA GLU A 120 1.75 15.06 27.99
C GLU A 120 2.96 15.92 27.57
N ASP A 121 3.98 15.32 26.95
CA ASP A 121 5.21 16.00 26.52
C ASP A 121 5.07 16.49 25.06
N GLY A 122 4.41 17.64 24.89
CA GLY A 122 3.95 18.20 23.60
C GLY A 122 4.98 18.59 22.52
N ASN A 123 5.88 17.69 22.14
CA ASN A 123 6.73 17.79 20.94
C ASN A 123 6.55 16.61 19.97
N PHE A 124 5.60 15.74 20.25
CA PHE A 124 5.35 14.58 19.43
C PHE A 124 4.23 14.86 18.45
N LYS A 125 4.46 14.47 17.20
CA LYS A 125 3.66 14.86 16.06
C LYS A 125 3.28 13.59 15.33
N ASP A 126 1.98 13.31 15.27
CA ASP A 126 1.46 12.27 14.39
C ASP A 126 1.87 12.59 12.96
N GLY A 127 1.98 11.56 12.14
CA GLY A 127 2.44 11.76 10.78
C GLY A 127 1.96 10.69 9.84
N LEU A 128 2.06 11.03 8.57
CA LEU A 128 1.86 10.13 7.47
C LEU A 128 2.99 10.36 6.49
N ALA A 129 3.54 9.27 5.97
CA ALA A 129 4.49 9.40 4.88
C ALA A 129 4.29 8.40 3.76
N PHE A 130 4.63 8.86 2.56
CA PHE A 130 4.73 8.06 1.36
C PHE A 130 6.19 7.87 1.00
N CYS A 131 6.53 6.70 0.49
CA CYS A 131 7.77 6.49 -0.24
C CYS A 131 7.45 5.93 -1.62
N TRP A 132 7.87 6.66 -2.65
CA TRP A 132 7.67 6.32 -4.04
C TRP A 132 8.96 5.80 -4.65
N ASN A 133 8.88 4.65 -5.29
CA ASN A 133 10.00 4.12 -6.02
C ASN A 133 10.27 4.96 -7.28
N ILE A 134 11.41 5.64 -7.33
CA ILE A 134 11.87 6.34 -8.54
C ILE A 134 12.49 5.32 -9.50
N ASN A 135 13.50 4.59 -9.02
CA ASN A 135 14.26 3.61 -9.81
C ASN A 135 15.05 2.59 -8.97
N ALA A 136 14.68 2.37 -7.71
CA ALA A 136 15.27 1.37 -6.84
C ALA A 136 14.86 -0.06 -7.26
N PRO A 137 15.81 -0.95 -7.63
CA PRO A 137 15.50 -2.31 -8.07
C PRO A 137 14.83 -3.17 -6.99
N ASN A 138 15.32 -3.05 -5.75
CA ASN A 138 14.84 -3.84 -4.60
C ASN A 138 13.97 -2.98 -3.66
N PHE A 139 13.12 -2.12 -4.23
CA PHE A 139 12.19 -1.30 -3.46
C PHE A 139 11.29 -2.18 -2.58
N SER A 140 11.30 -1.93 -1.27
CA SER A 140 10.58 -2.73 -0.28
C SER A 140 10.16 -1.91 0.94
N ALA A 141 9.21 -2.45 1.70
CA ALA A 141 8.62 -1.89 2.92
C ALA A 141 9.58 -1.89 4.13
N TYR A 142 10.78 -1.32 3.99
CA TYR A 142 11.71 -1.22 5.10
C TYR A 142 11.85 0.23 5.55
N TYR A 143 11.47 0.49 6.80
CA TYR A 143 11.84 1.70 7.52
C TYR A 143 12.57 1.27 8.79
N ALA A 144 13.82 1.71 8.91
CA ALA A 144 14.66 1.37 10.05
C ALA A 144 14.15 2.08 11.32
N GLN A 145 14.68 1.68 12.48
CA GLN A 145 14.17 2.03 13.82
C GLN A 145 13.89 3.52 14.08
N ASN A 146 14.45 4.46 13.31
CA ASN A 146 14.33 5.89 13.56
C ASN A 146 14.11 6.70 12.27
N ASP A 147 13.81 6.07 11.13
CA ASP A 147 13.69 6.81 9.88
C ASP A 147 13.05 6.06 8.71
N MET A 148 12.62 6.83 7.71
CA MET A 148 12.22 6.30 6.42
C MET A 148 13.45 5.99 5.54
N ASN A 149 14.11 4.87 5.79
CA ASN A 149 15.20 4.39 4.93
C ASN A 149 15.00 2.91 4.59
N THR A 150 15.01 2.59 3.30
CA THR A 150 14.94 1.22 2.79
C THR A 150 16.33 0.59 2.71
N ALA A 151 16.56 -0.53 3.38
CA ALA A 151 17.84 -1.23 3.32
C ALA A 151 18.00 -2.03 2.03
N ASN A 152 19.22 -2.08 1.47
CA ASN A 152 19.59 -2.94 0.34
C ASN A 152 18.79 -2.66 -0.95
N MET A 153 18.57 -1.39 -1.30
CA MET A 153 17.81 -0.97 -2.50
C MET A 153 18.41 -1.52 -3.80
N GLY A 154 19.73 -1.79 -3.79
CA GLY A 154 20.45 -2.26 -4.96
C GLY A 154 20.74 -1.11 -5.94
N GLY A 155 20.91 0.10 -5.42
CA GLY A 155 21.00 1.35 -6.16
C GLY A 155 19.65 2.04 -6.36
N GLY A 156 19.70 3.19 -7.03
CA GLY A 156 18.52 4.00 -7.33
C GLY A 156 18.14 4.93 -6.17
N ARG A 157 16.92 5.46 -6.24
CA ARG A 157 16.38 6.48 -5.34
C ARG A 157 14.93 6.23 -5.01
N VAL A 158 14.53 6.77 -3.87
CA VAL A 158 13.15 6.81 -3.39
C VAL A 158 12.79 8.25 -3.06
N ASP A 159 11.64 8.66 -3.54
CA ASP A 159 11.00 9.93 -3.24
C ASP A 159 10.14 9.76 -1.97
N ALA A 160 10.21 10.70 -1.04
CA ALA A 160 9.70 10.59 0.31
C ALA A 160 8.87 11.83 0.70
N TRP A 161 7.55 11.66 0.75
CA TRP A 161 6.63 12.72 1.15
C TRP A 161 6.26 12.53 2.61
N ARG A 162 6.57 13.50 3.47
CA ARG A 162 6.33 13.41 4.92
C ARG A 162 5.42 14.53 5.40
N TRP A 163 4.20 14.16 5.74
CA TRP A 163 3.28 15.01 6.46
C TRP A 163 3.44 14.75 7.96
N ASN A 164 3.60 15.82 8.74
CA ASN A 164 3.59 15.74 10.20
C ASN A 164 2.57 16.75 10.70
N TYR A 165 1.81 16.36 11.73
CA TYR A 165 1.01 17.29 12.51
C TYR A 165 1.90 18.43 13.00
N ASP A 166 1.44 19.66 12.85
CA ASP A 166 2.16 20.84 13.34
C ASP A 166 1.16 21.77 14.01
N ASP A 167 1.39 22.11 15.27
CA ASP A 167 0.54 23.01 16.05
C ASP A 167 0.53 24.44 15.47
N LEU A 168 1.50 24.76 14.61
CA LEU A 168 1.55 26.00 13.85
C LEU A 168 0.61 26.02 12.64
N ASN A 169 0.18 24.86 12.13
CA ASN A 169 -0.75 24.75 11.02
C ASN A 169 -2.17 24.58 11.56
N SER A 170 -3.11 25.41 11.10
CA SER A 170 -4.51 25.25 11.51
C SER A 170 -5.16 24.10 10.73
N ARG A 171 -6.09 23.39 11.38
CA ARG A 171 -6.95 22.41 10.70
C ARG A 171 -7.66 23.08 9.52
N GLY A 172 -7.59 22.47 8.35
CA GLY A 172 -8.15 22.96 7.08
C GLY A 172 -7.29 23.98 6.33
N ASP A 173 -6.18 24.45 6.91
CA ASP A 173 -5.27 25.34 6.19
C ASP A 173 -4.28 24.55 5.31
N VAL A 174 -4.08 25.05 4.09
CA VAL A 174 -3.13 24.48 3.14
C VAL A 174 -1.70 24.81 3.57
N HIS A 175 -0.87 23.79 3.63
CA HIS A 175 0.56 23.90 3.93
C HIS A 175 1.36 22.96 3.02
N TYR A 176 2.68 23.16 3.00
CA TYR A 176 3.57 22.30 2.22
C TYR A 176 3.96 21.08 3.02
N VAL A 177 3.96 19.92 2.36
CA VAL A 177 4.49 18.67 2.90
C VAL A 177 6.01 18.68 2.74
N LEU A 178 6.74 18.00 3.63
CA LEU A 178 8.17 17.80 3.43
C LEU A 178 8.37 16.85 2.26
N ASP A 179 9.07 17.33 1.24
CA ASP A 179 9.41 16.59 0.03
C ASP A 179 10.92 16.34 0.00
N ASP A 180 11.31 15.07 0.17
CA ASP A 180 12.69 14.65 0.33
C ASP A 180 12.98 13.41 -0.53
N CYS A 181 14.26 13.06 -0.62
CA CYS A 181 14.69 11.86 -1.35
C CYS A 181 15.82 11.17 -0.59
N PHE A 182 15.86 9.85 -0.67
CA PHE A 182 16.97 9.05 -0.15
C PHE A 182 17.43 7.96 -1.14
N ASP A 183 18.68 7.54 -0.97
CA ASP A 183 19.29 6.40 -1.66
C ASP A 183 20.04 5.49 -0.68
N ASP A 184 20.84 4.55 -1.20
CA ASP A 184 21.62 3.61 -0.38
C ASP A 184 22.60 4.31 0.59
N GLU A 185 22.99 5.57 0.32
CA GLU A 185 23.88 6.36 1.19
C GLU A 185 23.09 7.17 2.24
N GLY A 186 21.76 7.15 2.18
CA GLY A 186 20.85 7.85 3.08
C GLY A 186 20.13 9.03 2.41
N TRP A 187 19.71 10.00 3.22
CA TRP A 187 19.05 11.21 2.73
C TRP A 187 19.96 12.03 1.82
N VAL A 188 19.46 12.37 0.65
CA VAL A 188 20.18 13.17 -0.34
C VAL A 188 20.19 14.63 0.11
N ASN A 189 21.37 15.26 0.17
CA ASN A 189 21.53 16.68 0.54
C ASN A 189 22.29 17.47 -0.55
N PRO A 190 21.79 18.64 -1.00
CA PRO A 190 20.49 19.21 -0.64
C PRO A 190 19.38 18.41 -1.32
N SER A 191 18.41 17.92 -0.53
CA SER A 191 17.05 18.02 -1.02
C SER A 191 16.82 19.53 -1.08
N GLU A 192 16.79 20.11 -2.28
CA GLU A 192 16.12 21.39 -2.40
C GLU A 192 14.65 21.01 -2.38
N PRO A 193 13.92 21.15 -1.26
CA PRO A 193 12.55 20.65 -1.22
C PRO A 193 11.74 21.44 -2.25
N GLY A 194 11.26 20.72 -3.26
CA GLY A 194 10.14 21.17 -4.05
C GLY A 194 9.04 21.62 -3.10
N ARG A 195 8.48 22.81 -3.35
CA ARG A 195 7.21 23.23 -2.74
C ARG A 195 6.07 22.87 -3.68
N ASP A 196 6.04 21.62 -4.07
CA ASP A 196 5.17 21.04 -5.10
C ASP A 196 4.10 20.11 -4.50
N ILE A 197 4.25 19.74 -3.23
CA ILE A 197 3.28 18.95 -2.47
C ILE A 197 2.56 19.84 -1.46
N GLN A 198 1.25 19.96 -1.64
CA GLN A 198 0.36 20.68 -0.72
C GLN A 198 -0.53 19.71 0.01
N ALA A 199 -0.79 20.00 1.28
CA ALA A 199 -1.75 19.24 2.06
C ALA A 199 -2.61 20.15 2.94
N ALA A 200 -3.81 19.66 3.25
CA ALA A 200 -4.66 20.18 4.31
C ALA A 200 -5.18 19.00 5.11
N TYR A 201 -5.31 19.19 6.43
CA TYR A 201 -5.76 18.13 7.32
C TYR A 201 -6.88 18.60 8.22
N ASN A 202 -7.69 17.65 8.67
CA ASN A 202 -8.63 17.84 9.75
C ASN A 202 -8.59 16.62 10.67
N TYR A 203 -9.09 16.78 11.89
CA TYR A 203 -9.21 15.71 12.86
C TYR A 203 -10.59 15.75 13.49
N SER A 204 -11.24 14.60 13.52
CA SER A 204 -12.56 14.43 14.10
C SER A 204 -12.48 13.69 15.43
N GLU A 205 -12.77 14.43 16.50
CA GLU A 205 -12.85 13.92 17.88
C GLU A 205 -14.00 12.90 18.08
N LYS A 206 -14.90 12.76 17.11
CA LYS A 206 -16.08 11.90 17.24
C LYS A 206 -15.75 10.44 16.91
N ASP A 207 -14.92 10.24 15.91
CA ASP A 207 -14.45 8.96 15.39
C ASP A 207 -12.93 8.80 15.54
N ASN A 208 -12.28 9.73 16.26
CA ASN A 208 -10.83 9.78 16.49
C ASN A 208 -10.06 9.56 15.20
N SER A 209 -10.38 10.30 14.15
CA SER A 209 -9.85 10.07 12.81
C SER A 209 -9.19 11.31 12.24
N TYR A 210 -8.03 11.12 11.62
CA TYR A 210 -7.42 12.10 10.74
C TYR A 210 -8.02 12.01 9.34
N TYR A 211 -8.19 13.18 8.72
CA TYR A 211 -8.51 13.32 7.31
C TYR A 211 -7.43 14.20 6.68
N LEU A 212 -6.64 13.64 5.78
CA LEU A 212 -5.56 14.33 5.10
C LEU A 212 -5.80 14.33 3.60
N GLU A 213 -5.84 15.52 3.01
CA GLU A 213 -5.90 15.72 1.57
C GLU A 213 -4.55 16.21 1.07
N ILE A 214 -4.08 15.61 -0.03
CA ILE A 214 -2.80 15.94 -0.67
C ILE A 214 -3.07 16.27 -2.14
N GLU A 215 -2.48 17.37 -2.62
CA GLU A 215 -2.35 17.72 -4.03
C GLU A 215 -0.86 17.75 -4.38
N ARG A 216 -0.50 17.09 -5.48
CA ARG A 216 0.86 17.12 -6.01
C ARG A 216 0.84 17.13 -7.53
N LYS A 217 1.69 17.95 -8.17
CA LYS A 217 1.78 18.00 -9.64
C LYS A 217 2.27 16.68 -10.19
N LEU A 218 1.69 16.17 -11.28
CA LEU A 218 2.18 14.92 -11.88
C LEU A 218 3.65 15.02 -12.27
N ILE A 219 4.07 16.19 -12.77
CA ILE A 219 5.42 16.47 -13.25
C ILE A 219 5.97 17.73 -12.60
N THR A 220 7.09 17.55 -11.91
CA THR A 220 7.85 18.62 -11.26
C THR A 220 9.09 18.97 -12.06
N GLY A 221 9.63 17.99 -12.80
CA GLY A 221 10.90 18.12 -13.52
C GLY A 221 12.13 17.96 -12.64
N GLU A 222 11.96 17.63 -11.36
CA GLU A 222 13.03 17.44 -10.41
C GLU A 222 13.50 15.97 -10.43
N GLY A 223 14.81 15.74 -10.49
CA GLY A 223 15.40 14.39 -10.60
C GLY A 223 15.41 13.60 -9.29
N PHE A 224 14.81 14.15 -8.25
CA PHE A 224 14.68 13.57 -6.92
C PHE A 224 13.24 13.16 -6.60
N ASP A 225 12.28 13.50 -7.47
CA ASP A 225 10.87 13.18 -7.25
C ASP A 225 10.41 12.15 -8.27
N VAL A 226 9.38 11.40 -7.89
CA VAL A 226 8.65 10.56 -8.82
C VAL A 226 7.93 11.43 -9.86
N GLN A 227 8.01 11.05 -11.13
CA GLN A 227 7.31 11.74 -12.23
C GLN A 227 6.17 10.84 -12.70
N PHE A 228 4.92 11.26 -12.52
CA PHE A 228 3.73 10.50 -12.91
C PHE A 228 3.31 10.77 -14.37
N ASP A 229 4.26 10.79 -15.31
CA ASP A 229 4.02 11.05 -16.75
C ASP A 229 3.99 9.77 -17.60
N GLU A 230 4.63 8.72 -17.12
CA GLU A 230 4.76 7.48 -17.87
C GLU A 230 3.57 6.56 -17.59
N LYS A 231 3.03 5.95 -18.64
CA LYS A 231 2.04 4.85 -18.58
C LYS A 231 2.69 3.58 -18.04
N LYS A 232 3.05 3.61 -16.77
CA LYS A 232 3.72 2.53 -16.04
C LYS A 232 3.12 2.36 -14.67
N THR A 233 3.70 1.40 -13.95
CA THR A 233 3.38 1.14 -12.56
C THR A 233 4.32 1.92 -11.63
N TYR A 234 3.75 2.58 -10.62
CA TYR A 234 4.48 3.31 -9.59
C TYR A 234 4.34 2.60 -8.26
N LYS A 235 5.43 2.01 -7.79
CA LYS A 235 5.42 1.29 -6.51
C LYS A 235 5.58 2.27 -5.37
N PHE A 236 4.87 2.03 -4.28
CA PHE A 236 4.99 2.82 -3.08
C PHE A 236 4.76 2.01 -1.81
N ASN A 237 5.22 2.58 -0.71
CA ASN A 237 4.94 2.18 0.66
C ASN A 237 4.43 3.41 1.41
N LEU A 238 3.72 3.18 2.50
CA LEU A 238 3.31 4.23 3.40
C LEU A 238 3.55 3.86 4.86
N ALA A 239 3.69 4.87 5.69
CA ALA A 239 3.80 4.74 7.13
C ALA A 239 2.85 5.73 7.81
N ILE A 240 2.24 5.29 8.91
CA ILE A 240 1.64 6.19 9.90
C ILE A 240 2.55 6.21 11.11
N PHE A 241 2.77 7.40 11.65
CA PHE A 241 3.55 7.62 12.86
C PHE A 241 2.56 7.95 13.96
N ASN A 242 2.61 7.13 15.00
CA ASN A 242 2.14 7.51 16.32
C ASN A 242 3.31 8.29 16.95
N ASP A 243 3.02 9.37 17.68
CA ASP A 243 3.91 10.00 18.66
C ASP A 243 5.31 9.33 18.84
N ASN A 244 6.38 10.13 18.69
CA ASN A 244 7.77 9.86 19.11
C ASN A 244 8.76 9.46 17.98
N GLN A 245 9.50 10.47 17.48
CA GLN A 245 10.82 10.33 16.82
C GLN A 245 10.96 9.29 15.69
N TYR A 246 9.88 8.97 14.96
CA TYR A 246 9.87 7.89 13.96
C TYR A 246 10.09 6.48 14.56
N GLU A 247 10.02 6.33 15.90
CA GLU A 247 10.27 5.05 16.58
C GLU A 247 9.01 4.17 16.60
N ASP A 248 7.84 4.75 16.90
CA ASP A 248 6.56 4.04 16.92
C ASP A 248 5.76 4.33 15.64
N HIS A 249 5.76 3.36 14.73
CA HIS A 249 5.12 3.50 13.43
C HIS A 249 4.56 2.17 12.93
N ALA A 250 3.55 2.25 12.07
CA ALA A 250 3.05 1.13 11.31
C ALA A 250 3.34 1.34 9.82
N ILE A 251 3.78 0.28 9.14
CA ILE A 251 4.23 0.32 7.74
C ILE A 251 3.33 -0.54 6.88
N SER A 252 2.99 -0.06 5.69
CA SER A 252 2.27 -0.84 4.70
C SER A 252 3.16 -1.82 3.95
N TRP A 253 2.55 -2.86 3.38
CA TRP A 253 3.15 -3.61 2.27
C TRP A 253 3.41 -2.71 1.06
N THR A 254 4.10 -3.24 0.05
CA THR A 254 4.31 -2.51 -1.19
C THR A 254 3.07 -2.54 -2.06
N TYR A 255 2.53 -1.37 -2.36
CA TYR A 255 1.42 -1.15 -3.28
C TYR A 255 1.93 -0.58 -4.60
N ALA A 256 1.06 -0.54 -5.58
CA ALA A 256 1.36 -0.01 -6.89
C ALA A 256 0.20 0.82 -7.45
N LEU A 257 0.46 2.05 -7.90
CA LEU A 257 -0.45 2.75 -8.80
C LEU A 257 -0.20 2.24 -10.21
N ASP A 258 -1.22 1.69 -10.86
CA ASP A 258 -1.13 1.27 -12.26
C ASP A 258 -1.72 2.36 -13.16
N LEU A 259 -0.84 3.12 -13.81
CA LEU A 259 -1.22 4.09 -14.84
C LEU A 259 -1.07 3.52 -16.26
N SER A 260 -0.83 2.21 -16.40
CA SER A 260 -0.76 1.58 -17.71
C SER A 260 -2.14 1.52 -18.35
N GLU A 261 -2.21 1.79 -19.66
CA GLU A 261 -3.45 1.61 -20.41
C GLU A 261 -3.76 0.11 -20.49
N ASN A 262 -4.61 -0.39 -19.58
CA ASN A 262 -5.25 -1.70 -19.64
C ASN A 262 -4.33 -2.86 -20.07
N ASN A 263 -3.53 -3.40 -19.15
CA ASN A 263 -3.11 -4.80 -19.23
C ASN A 263 -3.84 -5.64 -18.18
N LEU A 264 -5.17 -5.59 -18.19
CA LEU A 264 -6.03 -6.55 -17.51
C LEU A 264 -5.98 -7.91 -18.23
N ILE A 265 -4.87 -8.63 -18.09
CA ILE A 265 -4.99 -10.07 -17.86
C ILE A 265 -5.07 -10.20 -16.34
N SER A 266 -6.25 -9.94 -15.77
CA SER A 266 -6.48 -10.08 -14.33
C SER A 266 -6.02 -11.48 -13.87
N GLY A 267 -5.53 -11.61 -12.63
CA GLY A 267 -5.13 -12.90 -12.05
C GLY A 267 -6.22 -13.98 -12.16
N TYR A 268 -7.49 -13.56 -12.26
CA TYR A 268 -8.62 -14.42 -12.62
C TYR A 268 -8.46 -15.14 -13.97
N HIS A 269 -7.97 -14.48 -15.01
CA HIS A 269 -7.71 -15.10 -16.32
C HIS A 269 -6.56 -16.10 -16.26
N VAL A 270 -5.50 -15.82 -15.49
CA VAL A 270 -4.39 -16.76 -15.29
C VAL A 270 -4.85 -17.99 -14.52
N ALA A 271 -5.67 -17.82 -13.48
CA ALA A 271 -6.30 -18.91 -12.74
C ALA A 271 -7.25 -19.74 -13.62
N LEU A 272 -8.05 -19.09 -14.47
CA LEU A 272 -8.98 -19.76 -15.39
C LEU A 272 -8.24 -20.58 -16.46
N ILE A 273 -7.15 -20.06 -17.01
CA ILE A 273 -6.28 -20.77 -17.96
C ILE A 273 -5.62 -21.98 -17.28
N SER A 274 -5.06 -21.79 -16.08
CA SER A 274 -4.42 -22.86 -15.31
C SER A 274 -5.41 -23.97 -14.94
N PHE A 275 -6.63 -23.60 -14.52
CA PHE A 275 -7.71 -24.56 -14.26
C PHE A 275 -8.11 -25.33 -15.54
N SER A 276 -8.24 -24.63 -16.66
CA SER A 276 -8.60 -25.22 -17.96
C SER A 276 -7.54 -26.21 -18.44
N ILE A 277 -6.25 -25.88 -18.31
CA ILE A 277 -5.13 -26.78 -18.64
C ILE A 277 -5.14 -28.01 -17.73
N THR A 278 -5.33 -27.82 -16.42
CA THR A 278 -5.36 -28.91 -15.44
C THR A 278 -6.51 -29.89 -15.71
N LEU A 279 -7.70 -29.37 -16.04
CA LEU A 279 -8.85 -30.18 -16.42
C LEU A 279 -8.56 -30.98 -17.71
N MET A 280 -7.95 -30.36 -18.71
CA MET A 280 -7.61 -31.03 -19.96
C MET A 280 -6.61 -32.17 -19.75
N LEU A 281 -5.55 -31.93 -18.97
CA LEU A 281 -4.55 -32.95 -18.64
C LEU A 281 -5.15 -34.13 -17.86
N THR A 282 -6.11 -33.84 -16.97
CA THR A 282 -6.85 -34.87 -16.23
C THR A 282 -7.67 -35.75 -17.19
N ILE A 283 -8.40 -35.14 -18.13
CA ILE A 283 -9.18 -35.87 -19.14
C ILE A 283 -8.27 -36.75 -20.02
N ILE A 284 -7.14 -36.22 -20.47
CA ILE A 284 -6.15 -36.96 -21.28
C ILE A 284 -5.60 -38.15 -20.48
N SER A 285 -5.24 -37.95 -19.22
CA SER A 285 -4.72 -39.01 -18.34
C SER A 285 -5.73 -40.14 -18.13
N ILE A 286 -7.01 -39.81 -17.91
CA ILE A 286 -8.11 -40.80 -17.82
C ILE A 286 -8.24 -41.57 -19.13
N HIS A 287 -8.19 -40.89 -20.28
CA HIS A 287 -8.32 -41.52 -21.59
C HIS A 287 -7.17 -42.49 -21.89
N ILE A 288 -5.92 -42.09 -21.63
CA ILE A 288 -4.73 -42.94 -21.79
C ILE A 288 -4.82 -44.17 -20.87
N SER A 289 -5.22 -43.96 -19.60
CA SER A 289 -5.33 -45.04 -18.63
C SER A 289 -6.39 -46.08 -19.02
N LYS A 290 -7.53 -45.65 -19.57
CA LYS A 290 -8.57 -46.55 -20.09
C LYS A 290 -8.12 -47.35 -21.31
N ASN A 291 -7.29 -46.74 -22.18
CA ASN A 291 -6.82 -47.41 -23.40
C ASN A 291 -5.62 -48.35 -23.17
N LYS A 292 -4.88 -48.19 -22.07
CA LYS A 292 -3.80 -49.12 -21.67
C LYS A 292 -4.29 -50.40 -20.96
N ILE A 293 -5.58 -50.49 -20.61
CA ILE A 293 -6.19 -51.68 -19.99
C ILE A 293 -6.79 -52.61 -21.08
N LYS A 294 -6.17 -52.67 -22.26
CA LYS A 294 -6.48 -53.65 -23.29
C LYS A 294 -5.33 -54.64 -23.42
#